data_AF-A0A4W2F9T0-F1
#
_entry.id   AF-A0A4W2F9T0-F1
#
_cell.length_a   1.000
_cell.length_b   1.000
_cell.length_c   1.000
_cell.angle_alpha   90.00
_cell.angle_beta   90.00
_cell.angle_gamma   90.00
#
_symmetry.space_group_name_H-M   'P 1'
#
loop_
_entity.id
_entity.type
_entity.pdbx_description
1 polymer ?
#
loop_
_entity_poly.entity_id
_entity_poly.type
_entity_poly.pdbx_seq_one_letter_code
_entity_poly.pdbx_strand_id
1 'polypeptide(L)' 'WVVSQFSRLNPNCDQYKLPGCPRDFSPVCGSDMSTYPNECILCMKIRLEKEVCDQSIINEIIK' A
#
# COMPACT_ATOMS: atom_id res chain seq x y z
N TRP A 1 -16.55 15.00 17.63
CA TRP A 1 -16.70 13.64 18.16
C TRP A 1 -17.48 12.84 17.12
N VAL A 2 -16.89 12.23 16.09
CA VAL A 2 -15.73 11.34 16.01
C VAL A 2 -15.05 11.51 14.64
N VAL A 3 -13.73 11.43 14.60
CA VAL A 3 -12.95 11.38 13.35
C VAL A 3 -13.17 10.04 12.65
N SER A 4 -14.08 9.95 11.67
CA SER A 4 -14.48 8.68 11.05
C SER A 4 -14.13 8.53 9.56
N GLN A 5 -13.17 9.29 9.03
CA GLN A 5 -12.65 9.08 7.66
C GLN A 5 -11.16 8.72 7.59
N PHE A 6 -10.60 8.12 8.64
CA PHE A 6 -9.42 7.25 8.47
C PHE A 6 -9.87 5.91 7.88
N SER A 7 -10.52 5.94 6.71
CA SER A 7 -10.59 4.78 5.85
C SER A 7 -9.15 4.43 5.52
N ARG A 8 -8.63 3.36 6.14
CA ARG A 8 -7.39 2.73 5.72
C ARG A 8 -7.58 2.35 4.25
N LEU A 9 -7.19 3.24 3.35
CA LEU A 9 -7.20 2.98 1.93
C LEU A 9 -6.11 1.93 1.74
N ASN A 10 -6.52 0.68 1.52
CA ASN A 10 -5.59 -0.34 1.07
C ASN A 10 -5.06 0.13 -0.30
N PRO A 11 -3.77 0.47 -0.42
CA PRO A 11 -3.21 0.85 -1.71
C PRO A 11 -3.31 -0.35 -2.65
N ASN A 12 -3.75 -0.14 -3.88
CA ASN A 12 -3.85 -1.22 -4.84
C ASN A 12 -2.46 -1.45 -5.44
N CYS A 13 -1.69 -2.34 -4.83
CA CYS A 13 -0.33 -2.62 -5.27
C CYS A 13 -0.25 -3.52 -6.51
N ASP A 14 -1.36 -4.14 -6.93
CA ASP A 14 -1.42 -5.01 -8.11
C ASP A 14 -1.34 -4.20 -9.41
N GLN A 15 -1.75 -2.93 -9.38
CA GLN A 15 -1.63 -2.03 -10.53
C GLN A 15 -0.16 -1.68 -10.86
N TYR A 16 0.76 -1.84 -9.90
CA TYR A 16 2.16 -1.46 -10.05
C TYR A 16 3.07 -2.69 -10.20
N LYS A 17 3.55 -2.91 -11.43
CA LYS A 17 4.49 -3.99 -11.77
C LYS A 17 5.94 -3.55 -11.60
N LEU A 18 6.71 -4.31 -10.82
CA LEU A 18 8.15 -4.09 -10.61
C LEU A 18 8.97 -4.35 -11.89
N PRO A 19 10.17 -3.78 -12.03
CA PRO A 19 10.95 -3.02 -11.02
C PRO A 19 10.78 -1.49 -11.08
N GLY A 20 9.84 -0.96 -11.88
CA GLY A 20 9.72 0.48 -12.13
C GLY A 20 8.41 1.07 -11.62
N CYS A 21 8.50 2.23 -10.98
CA CYS A 21 7.35 3.08 -10.69
C CYS A 21 7.27 4.24 -11.70
N PRO A 22 6.05 4.71 -12.04
CA PRO A 22 5.90 5.96 -12.75
C PRO A 22 6.52 7.10 -11.93
N ARG A 23 7.02 8.13 -12.62
CA ARG A 23 7.61 9.33 -12.01
C ARG A 23 6.56 10.39 -11.66
N ASP A 24 5.29 10.00 -11.66
CA ASP A 24 4.19 10.87 -11.27
C ASP A 24 4.28 11.19 -9.78
N PHE A 25 4.05 12.47 -9.44
CA PHE A 25 4.08 12.96 -8.08
C PHE A 25 2.65 13.08 -7.55
N SER A 26 2.25 12.09 -6.75
CA SER A 26 0.92 11.95 -6.16
C SER A 26 1.07 11.54 -4.70
N PRO A 27 1.39 12.49 -3.79
CA PRO A 27 1.82 12.16 -2.44
C PRO A 27 0.72 11.45 -1.65
N VAL A 28 1.08 10.35 -0.99
CA VAL A 28 0.18 9.54 -0.15
C VAL A 28 0.73 9.43 1.27
N CYS A 29 -0.15 9.41 2.27
CA CYS A 29 0.23 9.17 3.66
C CYS A 29 0.15 7.67 3.95
N GLY A 30 1.26 7.07 4.37
CA GLY A 30 1.32 5.67 4.79
C GLY A 30 0.81 5.47 6.21
N SER A 31 0.49 4.22 6.56
CA SER A 31 0.10 3.83 7.91
C SER A 31 1.21 4.03 8.95
N ASP A 32 2.45 4.11 8.49
CA ASP A 32 3.66 4.42 9.26
C ASP A 32 3.82 5.93 9.53
N MET A 33 2.82 6.75 9.17
CA MET A 33 2.84 8.21 9.31
C MET A 33 3.88 8.89 8.40
N SER A 34 4.45 8.17 7.43
CA SER A 34 5.37 8.71 6.42
C SER A 34 4.61 9.16 5.18
N THR A 35 5.10 10.21 4.52
CA THR A 35 4.57 10.64 3.22
C THR A 35 5.40 10.04 2.09
N TYR A 36 4.75 9.36 1.15
CA TYR A 36 5.38 8.74 -0.01
C TYR A 36 5.08 9.55 -1.27
N PRO A 37 6.06 9.75 -2.18
CA PRO A 37 5.87 10.56 -3.39
C PRO A 37 4.78 10.07 -4.33
N ASN A 38 4.51 8.76 -4.35
CA ASN A 38 3.39 8.15 -5.03
C ASN A 38 3.01 6.81 -4.40
N GLU A 39 1.82 6.32 -4.75
CA GLU A 39 1.29 5.02 -4.30
C GLU A 39 2.19 3.85 -4.71
N CYS A 40 2.87 3.94 -5.86
CA CYS A 40 3.80 2.91 -6.29
C CYS A 40 5.02 2.78 -5.35
N ILE A 41 5.61 3.90 -4.92
CA ILE A 41 6.72 3.93 -3.96
C ILE A 41 6.26 3.44 -2.59
N LEU A 42 5.03 3.77 -2.16
CA LEU A 42 4.42 3.17 -0.98
C LEU A 42 4.31 1.65 -1.14
N CYS A 43 3.77 1.15 -2.25
CA CYS A 43 3.68 -0.29 -2.54
C CYS A 43 5.04 -1.00 -2.61
N MET A 44 6.07 -0.34 -3.14
CA MET A 44 7.45 -0.85 -3.09
C MET A 44 7.93 -0.96 -1.65
N LYS A 45 7.71 0.06 -0.83
CA LYS A 45 8.10 0.06 0.59
C LYS A 45 7.41 -1.07 1.35
N ILE A 46 6.10 -1.24 1.13
CA ILE A 46 5.30 -2.32 1.71
C ILE A 46 5.87 -3.71 1.28
N ARG A 47 6.21 -3.90 0.00
CA ARG A 47 6.86 -5.14 -0.50
C ARG A 47 8.25 -5.39 0.11
N LEU A 48 9.02 -4.33 0.39
CA LEU A 48 10.35 -4.41 0.99
C LEU A 48 10.30 -4.66 2.50
N GLU A 49 9.28 -4.13 3.18
CA GLU A 49 9.10 -4.23 4.62
C GLU A 49 8.33 -5.48 5.05
N LYS A 50 7.93 -6.35 4.11
CA LYS A 50 7.18 -7.60 4.34
C LYS A 50 5.87 -7.45 5.10
N GLU A 51 5.39 -6.23 5.33
CA GLU A 51 4.06 -5.91 5.85
C GLU A 51 3.13 -5.43 4.74
N VAL A 52 3.05 -6.17 3.63
CA VAL A 52 1.85 -6.12 2.79
C VAL A 52 0.78 -6.86 3.57
N CYS A 53 -0.44 -6.32 3.66
CA CYS A 53 -1.63 -7.13 3.94
C CYS A 53 -1.65 -8.23 2.88
N ASP A 54 -1.03 -9.36 3.18
CA ASP A 54 -0.94 -10.46 2.25
C ASP A 54 -2.37 -10.99 2.06
N GLN A 55 -3.05 -10.49 1.04
CA GLN A 55 -4.30 -11.08 0.58
C GLN A 55 -4.07 -12.51 0.06
N SER A 56 -2.83 -13.01 0.03
CA SER A 56 -2.56 -14.43 -0.22
C SER A 56 -2.79 -15.32 1.01
N ILE A 57 -2.84 -14.81 2.25
CA ILE A 57 -3.12 -15.67 3.44
C ILE A 57 -4.61 -15.97 3.62
N ILE A 58 -5.53 -15.22 2.97
CA ILE A 58 -6.96 -15.62 2.97
C ILE A 58 -7.19 -16.87 2.10
N ASN A 59 -6.34 -17.10 1.10
CA ASN A 59 -6.48 -18.27 0.22
C ASN A 59 -5.80 -19.55 0.75
N GLU A 60 -5.22 -19.53 1.96
CA GLU A 60 -4.76 -20.76 2.65
C GLU A 60 -5.69 -21.20 3.80
N ILE A 61 -6.72 -20.42 4.13
CA ILE A 61 -7.75 -20.81 5.11
C ILE A 61 -8.98 -21.44 4.42
N ILE A 62 -9.14 -21.25 3.11
CA ILE A 62 -10.13 -21.97 2.29
C ILE A 62 -9.42 -23.09 1.53
N LYS A 63 -8.92 -24.09 2.26
CA LYS A 63 -8.60 -25.40 1.72
C LYS A 63 -9.44 -26.46 2.41
#